data_AF-A0A3B7MUS6-F1
#
_entry.id   AF-A0A3B7MUS6-F1
#
_cell.length_a   1.000
_cell.length_b   1.000
_cell.length_c   1.000
_cell.angle_alpha   90.00
_cell.angle_beta   90.00
_cell.angle_gamma   90.00
#
_symmetry.space_group_name_H-M   'P 1'
#
loop_
_entity.id
_entity.type
_entity.pdbx_description
1 polymer ?
#
loop_
_entity_poly.entity_id
_entity_poly.type
_entity_poly.pdbx_seq_one_letter_code
_entity_poly.pdbx_strand_id
1 'polypeptide(L)'
;MTPSQHLLTKLGLTDPTPLHHNPLHPDTPPSNSRRSFFKNASLGGLALGGAFMFSPVEDLVAQSTQRVNRASAPSELKITDMRYCVTTVLGRTAMIRIDTNQGIYGLGEVRDGADERYALFLKSRLLGENPCNVEMLFKKIKQFGGPARQAGGVCAVEMALWDLCGKAYNVPAWQLLGGRYRDKVRLYADTPEASSPEEQKRLINYRLKEQGYTWLKMDISINELKDKPGTLVNADKWRNAQGNLAQWGDMNNSMSYANTLHPFTQIQITDKGLAELAAIVDNVRSMVGYETPISSDHYGHFDLNNGIRLGRALEKYRLAWLEDVVSWELTDQWKTLSDALETPCLTGEDIFLLKGFKALIDKRAVDIVHPDLASSGGLLETKRIGDYAEENGIAMAMHQAGTPISFMASVHCAAATQNFLALEHHSIDLPWWEDLVKTTDGRKLITKGFANLPLTAPGLGIELNDEVVKQHLHASDKSYFAPTPEWNAIRSHDRIYS
;
A
#
# COMPACT_ATOMS: atom_id res chain seq x y z
N MET A 1 4.64 25.60 -48.67
CA MET A 1 4.45 25.68 -47.20
C MET A 1 4.26 24.28 -46.67
N THR A 2 4.90 23.93 -45.56
CA THR A 2 4.67 22.65 -44.87
C THR A 2 3.29 22.65 -44.19
N PRO A 3 2.73 21.48 -43.84
CA PRO A 3 1.48 21.41 -43.08
C PRO A 3 1.51 22.22 -41.76
N SER A 4 2.69 22.34 -41.11
CA SER A 4 2.83 23.16 -39.90
C SER A 4 2.76 24.67 -40.20
N GLN A 5 3.32 25.12 -41.32
CA GLN A 5 3.23 26.52 -41.76
C GLN A 5 1.78 26.92 -42.08
N HIS A 6 0.95 25.99 -42.55
CA HIS A 6 -0.47 26.25 -42.78
C HIS A 6 -1.26 26.38 -41.47
N LEU A 7 -0.93 25.58 -40.46
CA LEU A 7 -1.55 25.64 -39.13
C LEU A 7 -1.20 26.95 -38.39
N LEU A 8 0.07 27.37 -38.44
CA LEU A 8 0.56 28.60 -37.80
C LEU A 8 -0.10 29.86 -38.40
N THR A 9 -0.24 29.88 -39.73
CA THR A 9 -0.94 30.98 -40.44
C THR A 9 -2.41 31.05 -40.06
N LYS A 10 -3.09 29.90 -39.87
CA LYS A 10 -4.50 29.83 -39.47
C LYS A 10 -4.73 30.28 -38.01
N LEU A 11 -3.67 30.25 -37.19
CA LEU A 11 -3.67 30.65 -35.78
C LEU A 11 -3.12 32.08 -35.55
N GLY A 12 -2.75 32.81 -36.60
CA GLY A 12 -2.28 34.19 -36.49
C GLY A 12 -0.88 34.35 -35.87
N LEU A 13 -0.06 33.28 -35.87
CA LEU A 13 1.28 33.28 -35.29
C LEU A 13 2.33 33.28 -36.41
N THR A 14 3.23 34.27 -36.41
CA THR A 14 4.36 34.36 -37.35
C THR A 14 5.67 33.97 -36.67
N ASP A 15 6.49 33.16 -37.35
CA ASP A 15 7.85 32.82 -36.90
C ASP A 15 8.75 34.07 -36.87
N PRO A 16 9.67 34.18 -35.89
CA PRO A 16 10.55 35.33 -35.76
C PRO A 16 11.64 35.37 -36.83
N THR A 17 11.92 36.58 -37.32
CA THR A 17 12.85 36.95 -38.38
C THR A 17 14.32 36.60 -38.04
N PRO A 18 15.17 36.20 -39.01
CA PRO A 18 16.58 35.93 -38.76
C PRO A 18 17.42 37.22 -38.69
N LEU A 19 18.30 37.33 -37.69
CA LEU A 19 19.18 38.49 -37.49
C LEU A 19 20.47 38.39 -38.32
N HIS A 20 20.79 39.50 -39.01
CA HIS A 20 22.04 39.76 -39.72
C HIS A 20 23.21 40.08 -38.79
N HIS A 21 24.41 39.64 -39.18
CA HIS A 21 25.72 39.90 -38.56
C HIS A 21 26.22 41.36 -38.71
N ASN A 22 26.84 41.91 -37.64
CA ASN A 22 28.07 42.73 -37.70
C ASN A 22 28.72 42.89 -36.28
N PRO A 23 29.97 43.37 -36.12
CA PRO A 23 31.07 42.51 -35.65
C PRO A 23 31.58 42.75 -34.21
N LEU A 24 32.23 41.67 -33.73
CA LEU A 24 33.16 41.45 -32.61
C LEU A 24 33.66 42.66 -31.78
N HIS A 25 33.19 42.71 -30.52
CA HIS A 25 33.98 43.07 -29.33
C HIS A 25 33.85 41.91 -28.31
N PRO A 26 34.93 41.47 -27.65
CA PRO A 26 34.91 40.20 -26.93
C PRO A 26 34.43 40.39 -25.49
N ASP A 27 33.15 40.13 -25.23
CA ASP A 27 32.68 39.78 -23.89
C ASP A 27 32.48 38.26 -23.79
N THR A 28 33.41 37.67 -23.04
CA THR A 28 33.55 36.28 -22.65
C THR A 28 32.27 35.69 -22.00
N PRO A 29 31.89 34.42 -22.29
CA PRO A 29 30.80 33.73 -21.59
C PRO A 29 31.14 33.47 -20.11
N PRO A 30 30.14 33.29 -19.22
CA PRO A 30 30.41 33.01 -17.81
C PRO A 30 31.02 31.60 -17.68
N SER A 31 32.34 31.54 -17.58
CA SER A 31 33.04 30.31 -17.27
C SER A 31 32.76 29.95 -15.81
N ASN A 32 31.97 28.90 -15.58
CA ASN A 32 32.04 28.15 -14.33
C ASN A 32 33.34 27.35 -14.34
N SER A 33 34.46 28.03 -14.06
CA SER A 33 35.76 27.39 -13.88
C SER A 33 36.02 27.14 -12.40
N ARG A 34 36.90 26.18 -12.08
CA ARG A 34 37.37 25.91 -10.71
C ARG A 34 37.84 27.18 -9.97
N ARG A 35 38.26 28.23 -10.70
CA ARG A 35 38.61 29.55 -10.12
C ARG A 35 37.40 30.33 -9.58
N SER A 36 36.20 30.22 -10.14
CA SER A 36 35.01 30.91 -9.60
C SER A 36 34.53 30.27 -8.29
N PHE A 37 34.68 28.94 -8.16
CA PHE A 37 34.47 28.22 -6.90
C PHE A 37 35.46 28.67 -5.82
N PHE A 38 36.77 28.79 -6.14
CA PHE A 38 37.75 29.32 -5.18
C PHE A 38 37.54 30.82 -4.86
N LYS A 39 37.03 31.62 -5.81
CA LYS A 39 36.74 33.05 -5.55
C LYS A 39 35.51 33.23 -4.64
N ASN A 40 34.45 32.45 -4.84
CA ASN A 40 33.28 32.48 -3.96
C ASN A 40 33.54 31.81 -2.60
N ALA A 41 34.34 30.74 -2.56
CA ALA A 41 34.85 30.16 -1.32
C ALA A 41 35.79 31.12 -0.57
N SER A 42 36.56 31.96 -1.28
CA SER A 42 37.40 32.98 -0.65
C SER A 42 36.61 34.18 -0.12
N LEU A 43 35.49 34.56 -0.74
CA LEU A 43 34.60 35.62 -0.24
C LEU A 43 33.79 35.17 1.00
N GLY A 44 33.32 33.92 1.01
CA GLY A 44 32.75 33.31 2.22
C GLY A 44 33.79 33.02 3.31
N GLY A 45 34.99 32.62 2.91
CA GLY A 45 36.13 32.34 3.80
C GLY A 45 36.78 33.58 4.41
N LEU A 46 36.72 34.74 3.77
CA LEU A 46 37.22 36.01 4.31
C LEU A 46 36.24 36.65 5.30
N ALA A 47 34.93 36.50 5.09
CA ALA A 47 33.91 36.94 6.05
C ALA A 47 33.93 36.09 7.33
N LEU A 48 34.21 34.77 7.22
CA LEU A 48 34.43 33.89 8.36
C LEU A 48 35.84 34.06 8.97
N GLY A 49 36.86 34.29 8.15
CA GLY A 49 38.25 34.46 8.59
C GLY A 49 38.51 35.73 9.41
N GLY A 50 37.75 36.80 9.17
CA GLY A 50 37.86 38.05 9.94
C GLY A 50 37.14 38.03 11.29
N ALA A 51 36.02 37.28 11.40
CA ALA A 51 35.22 37.21 12.62
C ALA A 51 35.65 36.09 13.59
N PHE A 52 36.38 35.07 13.10
CA PHE A 52 36.69 33.85 13.86
C PHE A 52 38.19 33.49 13.89
N MET A 53 39.08 34.45 13.59
CA MET A 53 40.54 34.23 13.54
C MET A 53 41.15 33.74 14.86
N PHE A 54 40.42 33.88 15.98
CA PHE A 54 40.82 33.50 17.33
C PHE A 54 39.88 32.46 17.98
N SER A 55 38.92 31.92 17.24
CA SER A 55 38.02 30.89 17.77
C SER A 55 38.68 29.51 17.68
N PRO A 56 38.55 28.65 18.71
CA PRO A 56 38.95 27.25 18.62
C PRO A 56 38.37 26.58 17.38
N VAL A 57 39.13 25.68 16.76
CA VAL A 57 38.71 24.95 15.55
C VAL A 57 37.36 24.25 15.75
N GLU A 58 37.08 23.79 16.98
CA GLU A 58 35.81 23.17 17.36
C GLU A 58 34.60 24.12 17.21
N ASP A 59 34.73 25.39 17.59
CA ASP A 59 33.66 26.39 17.48
C ASP A 59 33.40 26.77 16.01
N LEU A 60 34.47 26.89 15.21
CA LEU A 60 34.39 27.09 13.76
C LEU A 60 33.68 25.93 13.05
N VAL A 61 33.98 24.69 13.45
CA VAL A 61 33.30 23.50 12.94
C VAL A 61 31.84 23.47 13.41
N ALA A 62 31.55 23.74 14.68
CA ALA A 62 30.20 23.78 15.21
C ALA A 62 29.32 24.81 14.48
N GLN A 63 29.85 26.02 14.24
CA GLN A 63 29.10 27.10 13.60
C GLN A 63 28.96 26.95 12.08
N SER A 64 29.98 26.42 11.39
CA SER A 64 29.89 26.11 9.95
C SER A 64 28.94 24.94 9.65
N THR A 65 28.76 24.03 10.62
CA THR A 65 27.86 22.88 10.50
C THR A 65 26.51 23.05 11.21
N GLN A 66 26.28 24.18 11.90
CA GLN A 66 25.00 24.51 12.56
C GLN A 66 23.81 24.52 11.59
N ARG A 67 24.07 24.77 10.30
CA ARG A 67 23.06 24.73 9.23
C ARG A 67 23.05 23.43 8.43
N VAL A 68 23.97 22.51 8.73
CA VAL A 68 23.98 21.16 8.15
C VAL A 68 23.07 20.31 9.03
N ASN A 69 21.97 19.80 8.47
CA ASN A 69 21.12 18.86 9.19
C ASN A 69 21.92 17.59 9.50
N ARG A 70 22.34 17.44 10.76
CA ARG A 70 23.12 16.30 11.26
C ARG A 70 22.25 15.15 11.78
N ALA A 71 20.96 15.13 11.43
CA ALA A 71 19.98 14.18 12.00
C ALA A 71 20.43 12.71 11.87
N SER A 72 21.23 12.37 10.85
CA SER A 72 22.00 11.13 10.86
C SER A 72 23.23 11.21 9.93
N ALA A 73 24.22 10.35 10.17
CA ALA A 73 25.20 9.90 9.19
C ALA A 73 24.71 8.55 8.63
N PRO A 74 24.02 8.51 7.46
CA PRO A 74 23.38 7.30 6.96
C PRO A 74 24.33 6.10 6.84
N SER A 75 25.61 6.34 6.51
CA SER A 75 26.64 5.31 6.42
C SER A 75 26.98 4.65 7.76
N GLU A 76 26.74 5.33 8.89
CA GLU A 76 27.07 4.87 10.24
C GLU A 76 25.84 4.42 11.04
N LEU A 77 24.65 4.43 10.42
CA LEU A 77 23.43 3.93 11.06
C LEU A 77 23.54 2.44 11.32
N LYS A 78 23.07 2.04 12.49
CA LYS A 78 22.99 0.65 12.93
C LYS A 78 21.67 0.44 13.64
N ILE A 79 20.98 -0.63 13.29
CA ILE A 79 19.79 -1.10 14.00
C ILE A 79 20.21 -1.54 15.41
N THR A 80 19.57 -0.98 16.43
CA THR A 80 19.86 -1.27 17.84
C THR A 80 18.76 -2.06 18.52
N ASP A 81 17.52 -1.95 18.04
CA ASP A 81 16.38 -2.65 18.63
C ASP A 81 15.23 -2.82 17.62
N MET A 82 14.32 -3.74 17.93
CA MET A 82 13.05 -3.91 17.23
C MET A 82 11.98 -4.17 18.29
N ARG A 83 10.93 -3.36 18.28
CA ARG A 83 9.89 -3.33 19.30
C ARG A 83 8.53 -3.33 18.64
N TYR A 84 7.49 -3.61 19.43
CA TYR A 84 6.13 -3.64 18.91
C TYR A 84 5.12 -3.10 19.92
N CYS A 85 3.93 -2.81 19.42
CA CYS A 85 2.69 -2.77 20.21
C CYS A 85 1.55 -3.34 19.36
N VAL A 86 0.47 -3.78 20.00
CA VAL A 86 -0.69 -4.36 19.32
C VAL A 86 -1.90 -3.46 19.51
N THR A 87 -2.58 -3.11 18.43
CA THR A 87 -3.77 -2.23 18.43
C THR A 87 -5.04 -3.00 18.14
N THR A 88 -6.20 -2.38 18.41
CA THR A 88 -7.53 -2.91 18.07
C THR A 88 -7.93 -2.69 16.61
N VAL A 89 -7.09 -2.03 15.80
CA VAL A 89 -7.38 -1.82 14.37
C VAL A 89 -7.56 -3.19 13.70
N LEU A 90 -8.69 -3.36 13.02
CA LEU A 90 -9.11 -4.62 12.40
C LEU A 90 -9.03 -5.83 13.36
N GLY A 91 -9.50 -5.64 14.58
CA GLY A 91 -9.50 -6.67 15.62
C GLY A 91 -8.15 -6.81 16.31
N ARG A 92 -7.06 -7.00 15.56
CA ARG A 92 -5.69 -7.11 16.09
C ARG A 92 -4.67 -6.80 14.99
N THR A 93 -3.96 -5.67 15.12
CA THR A 93 -2.88 -5.30 14.19
C THR A 93 -1.65 -4.85 14.97
N ALA A 94 -0.49 -5.45 14.67
CA ALA A 94 0.76 -5.15 15.36
C ALA A 94 1.60 -4.10 14.59
N MET A 95 1.98 -3.03 15.29
CA MET A 95 2.89 -2.01 14.80
C MET A 95 4.32 -2.37 15.21
N ILE A 96 5.27 -2.26 14.29
CA ILE A 96 6.70 -2.50 14.51
C ILE A 96 7.45 -1.18 14.49
N ARG A 97 8.38 -1.04 15.44
CA ARG A 97 9.33 0.07 15.50
C ARG A 97 10.75 -0.48 15.50
N ILE A 98 11.60 0.02 14.61
CA ILE A 98 13.03 -0.32 14.55
C ILE A 98 13.83 0.90 15.00
N ASP A 99 14.58 0.77 16.10
CA ASP A 99 15.42 1.83 16.66
C ASP A 99 16.85 1.77 16.12
N THR A 100 17.54 2.92 16.13
CA THR A 100 18.93 3.03 15.66
C THR A 100 19.86 3.66 16.70
N ASN A 101 21.17 3.59 16.43
CA ASN A 101 22.21 4.23 17.23
C ASN A 101 22.28 5.76 17.12
N GLN A 102 21.44 6.39 16.29
CA GLN A 102 21.47 7.85 16.05
C GLN A 102 20.14 8.54 16.40
N GLY A 103 19.28 7.87 17.19
CA GLY A 103 18.07 8.47 17.75
C GLY A 103 16.87 8.54 16.79
N ILE A 104 17.03 8.12 15.53
CA ILE A 104 15.90 7.93 14.60
C ILE A 104 15.36 6.50 14.67
N TYR A 105 14.06 6.35 14.38
CA TYR A 105 13.38 5.06 14.30
C TYR A 105 12.50 4.97 13.06
N GLY A 106 12.27 3.73 12.59
CA GLY A 106 11.37 3.41 11.49
C GLY A 106 10.11 2.71 11.95
N LEU A 107 9.02 2.95 11.24
CA LEU A 107 7.72 2.33 11.50
C LEU A 107 7.34 1.36 10.39
N GLY A 108 6.80 0.21 10.80
CA GLY A 108 6.21 -0.77 9.92
C GLY A 108 5.03 -1.45 10.60
N GLU A 109 4.35 -2.32 9.86
CA GLU A 109 3.12 -2.95 10.33
C GLU A 109 3.04 -4.39 9.85
N VAL A 110 2.68 -5.28 10.77
CA VAL A 110 2.37 -6.67 10.48
C VAL A 110 0.90 -6.74 10.06
N ARG A 111 0.62 -7.42 8.93
CA ARG A 111 -0.71 -7.60 8.34
C ARG A 111 -1.78 -7.95 9.39
N ASP A 112 -2.99 -7.42 9.24
CA ASP A 112 -4.12 -7.66 10.13
C ASP A 112 -4.32 -9.15 10.43
N GLY A 113 -4.61 -9.46 11.70
CA GLY A 113 -4.80 -10.83 12.18
C GLY A 113 -3.53 -11.70 12.22
N ALA A 114 -2.40 -11.23 11.69
CA ALA A 114 -1.13 -11.92 11.80
C ALA A 114 -0.48 -11.71 13.18
N ASP A 115 0.44 -12.61 13.51
CA ASP A 115 1.13 -12.61 14.80
C ASP A 115 2.43 -11.78 14.71
N GLU A 116 2.64 -10.89 15.68
CA GLU A 116 3.83 -10.04 15.79
C GLU A 116 5.15 -10.83 15.79
N ARG A 117 5.12 -12.10 16.24
CA ARG A 117 6.29 -12.97 16.29
C ARG A 117 6.88 -13.22 14.91
N TYR A 118 6.10 -13.10 13.82
CA TYR A 118 6.64 -13.15 12.47
C TYR A 118 7.68 -12.04 12.22
N ALA A 119 7.50 -10.85 12.79
CA ALA A 119 8.50 -9.77 12.72
C ALA A 119 9.61 -9.96 13.75
N LEU A 120 9.26 -10.24 15.02
CA LEU A 120 10.22 -10.33 16.12
C LEU A 120 11.26 -11.43 15.89
N PHE A 121 10.87 -12.55 15.27
CA PHE A 121 11.79 -13.61 14.86
C PHE A 121 12.94 -13.12 13.94
N LEU A 122 12.71 -12.06 13.18
CA LEU A 122 13.71 -11.50 12.25
C LEU A 122 14.74 -10.61 12.96
N LYS A 123 14.45 -10.15 14.18
CA LYS A 123 15.28 -9.19 14.92
C LYS A 123 16.74 -9.63 15.02
N SER A 124 16.98 -10.88 15.41
CA SER A 124 18.34 -11.41 15.59
C SER A 124 19.18 -11.29 14.33
N ARG A 125 18.58 -11.23 13.14
CA ARG A 125 19.23 -11.13 11.83
C ARG A 125 19.50 -9.69 11.41
N LEU A 126 18.99 -8.70 12.13
CA LEU A 126 19.01 -7.28 11.74
C LEU A 126 19.84 -6.42 12.70
N LEU A 127 19.99 -6.82 13.96
CA LEU A 127 20.78 -6.06 14.93
C LEU A 127 22.21 -5.79 14.44
N GLY A 128 22.64 -4.53 14.53
CA GLY A 128 23.95 -4.05 14.09
C GLY A 128 24.07 -3.75 12.59
N GLU A 129 23.09 -4.14 11.78
CA GLU A 129 23.07 -3.88 10.34
C GLU A 129 22.71 -2.41 10.06
N ASN A 130 23.18 -1.90 8.92
CA ASN A 130 22.78 -0.57 8.44
C ASN A 130 21.42 -0.65 7.75
N PRO A 131 20.37 0.06 8.25
CA PRO A 131 19.02 -0.03 7.72
C PRO A 131 18.88 0.54 6.29
N CYS A 132 19.83 1.37 5.84
CA CYS A 132 19.80 1.93 4.48
C CYS A 132 20.15 0.91 3.38
N ASN A 133 20.64 -0.29 3.74
CA ASN A 133 20.88 -1.39 2.79
C ASN A 133 19.61 -2.25 2.59
N VAL A 134 18.48 -1.59 2.31
CA VAL A 134 17.13 -2.19 2.37
C VAL A 134 17.02 -3.48 1.55
N GLU A 135 17.43 -3.48 0.28
CA GLU A 135 17.30 -4.67 -0.58
C GLU A 135 18.14 -5.87 -0.08
N MET A 136 19.34 -5.62 0.46
CA MET A 136 20.18 -6.67 1.01
C MET A 136 19.52 -7.29 2.25
N LEU A 137 19.05 -6.44 3.16
CA LEU A 137 18.34 -6.89 4.37
C LEU A 137 17.04 -7.60 4.02
N PHE A 138 16.29 -7.09 3.04
CA PHE A 138 15.10 -7.76 2.51
C PHE A 138 15.45 -9.16 1.97
N LYS A 139 16.49 -9.29 1.13
CA LYS A 139 16.93 -10.60 0.62
C LYS A 139 17.36 -11.56 1.72
N LYS A 140 17.91 -11.05 2.83
CA LYS A 140 18.28 -11.84 4.02
C LYS A 140 17.04 -12.44 4.71
N ILE A 141 15.96 -11.67 4.82
CA ILE A 141 14.77 -12.04 5.60
C ILE A 141 13.60 -12.60 4.77
N LYS A 142 13.53 -12.33 3.46
CA LYS A 142 12.35 -12.69 2.64
C LYS A 142 12.04 -14.18 2.62
N GLN A 143 13.04 -15.03 2.88
CA GLN A 143 12.87 -16.48 2.99
C GLN A 143 11.98 -16.92 4.16
N PHE A 144 11.72 -16.03 5.13
CA PHE A 144 10.86 -16.29 6.29
C PHE A 144 9.45 -15.73 6.12
N GLY A 145 9.14 -15.14 4.97
CA GLY A 145 7.77 -14.78 4.60
C GLY A 145 7.05 -15.94 3.92
N GLY A 146 5.75 -15.82 3.75
CA GLY A 146 4.89 -16.77 3.05
C GLY A 146 3.60 -16.07 2.59
N PRO A 147 2.67 -16.78 1.94
CA PRO A 147 1.40 -16.20 1.55
C PRO A 147 0.62 -15.60 2.73
N ALA A 148 -0.28 -14.68 2.40
CA ALA A 148 -1.22 -14.06 3.31
C ALA A 148 -0.50 -13.47 4.54
N ARG A 149 -1.07 -13.73 5.72
CA ARG A 149 -0.64 -13.20 7.01
C ARG A 149 0.77 -13.64 7.41
N GLN A 150 1.33 -14.71 6.80
CA GLN A 150 2.71 -15.15 7.08
C GLN A 150 3.78 -14.17 6.56
N ALA A 151 3.49 -13.43 5.49
CA ALA A 151 4.40 -12.39 4.98
C ALA A 151 4.52 -11.17 5.90
N GLY A 152 3.52 -10.94 6.75
CA GLY A 152 3.36 -9.72 7.54
C GLY A 152 4.62 -9.31 8.30
N GLY A 153 5.36 -10.28 8.86
CA GLY A 153 6.61 -10.01 9.57
C GLY A 153 7.71 -9.43 8.69
N VAL A 154 7.91 -10.00 7.51
CA VAL A 154 8.92 -9.52 6.53
C VAL A 154 8.53 -8.14 6.01
N CYS A 155 7.26 -7.95 5.64
CA CYS A 155 6.76 -6.69 5.12
C CYS A 155 6.85 -5.57 6.15
N ALA A 156 6.51 -5.83 7.41
CA ALA A 156 6.63 -4.86 8.50
C ALA A 156 8.06 -4.36 8.67
N VAL A 157 9.04 -5.28 8.63
CA VAL A 157 10.46 -4.90 8.71
C VAL A 157 10.85 -4.05 7.51
N GLU A 158 10.48 -4.47 6.29
CA GLU A 158 10.82 -3.75 5.06
C GLU A 158 10.26 -2.31 5.04
N MET A 159 9.00 -2.13 5.46
CA MET A 159 8.39 -0.80 5.61
C MET A 159 9.20 0.09 6.56
N ALA A 160 9.57 -0.45 7.73
CA ALA A 160 10.35 0.28 8.73
C ALA A 160 11.75 0.64 8.23
N LEU A 161 12.37 -0.22 7.42
CA LEU A 161 13.66 0.07 6.79
C LEU A 161 13.56 1.22 5.77
N TRP A 162 12.51 1.28 4.96
CA TRP A 162 12.29 2.41 4.05
C TRP A 162 11.96 3.71 4.77
N ASP A 163 11.18 3.64 5.86
CA ASP A 163 10.93 4.80 6.71
C ASP A 163 12.24 5.34 7.29
N LEU A 164 13.09 4.46 7.83
CA LEU A 164 14.43 4.80 8.32
C LEU A 164 15.31 5.39 7.22
N CYS A 165 15.34 4.77 6.06
CA CYS A 165 16.16 5.24 4.94
C CYS A 165 15.74 6.65 4.51
N GLY A 166 14.44 6.89 4.36
CA GLY A 166 13.92 8.22 4.04
C GLY A 166 14.23 9.25 5.13
N LYS A 167 14.06 8.91 6.42
CA LYS A 167 14.45 9.77 7.55
C LYS A 167 15.94 10.08 7.56
N ALA A 168 16.78 9.07 7.32
CA ALA A 168 18.23 9.20 7.32
C ALA A 168 18.74 10.14 6.22
N TYR A 169 18.20 9.99 5.00
CA TYR A 169 18.54 10.84 3.85
C TYR A 169 17.73 12.13 3.77
N ASN A 170 16.81 12.36 4.72
CA ASN A 170 15.91 13.51 4.76
C ASN A 170 15.09 13.68 3.46
N VAL A 171 14.52 12.57 2.98
CA VAL A 171 13.68 12.47 1.77
C VAL A 171 12.45 11.60 2.02
N PRO A 172 11.30 11.88 1.38
CA PRO A 172 10.17 10.97 1.40
C PRO A 172 10.51 9.62 0.77
N ALA A 173 9.89 8.53 1.24
CA ALA A 173 10.21 7.18 0.74
C ALA A 173 9.97 7.02 -0.78
N TRP A 174 8.99 7.71 -1.37
CA TRP A 174 8.72 7.63 -2.82
C TRP A 174 9.88 8.18 -3.66
N GLN A 175 10.70 9.10 -3.13
CA GLN A 175 11.89 9.57 -3.85
C GLN A 175 12.89 8.43 -4.07
N LEU A 176 13.00 7.54 -3.09
CA LEU A 176 13.90 6.40 -3.14
C LEU A 176 13.35 5.26 -4.02
N LEU A 177 12.05 5.27 -4.34
CA LEU A 177 11.40 4.33 -5.26
C LEU A 177 11.45 4.78 -6.73
N GLY A 178 12.21 5.84 -7.05
CA GLY A 178 12.35 6.35 -8.41
C GLY A 178 11.52 7.59 -8.73
N GLY A 179 10.83 8.18 -7.75
CA GLY A 179 10.01 9.37 -7.92
C GLY A 179 8.52 9.07 -7.82
N ARG A 180 7.68 10.02 -8.28
CA ARG A 180 6.22 9.91 -8.18
C ARG A 180 5.54 10.38 -9.46
N TYR A 181 4.43 9.75 -9.79
CA TYR A 181 3.53 10.11 -10.89
C TYR A 181 2.37 11.00 -10.45
N ARG A 182 2.13 11.10 -9.14
CA ARG A 182 0.97 11.81 -8.57
C ARG A 182 1.29 12.37 -7.17
N ASP A 183 0.67 13.51 -6.83
CA ASP A 183 0.79 14.16 -5.52
C ASP A 183 -0.30 13.73 -4.52
N LYS A 184 -1.32 13.02 -5.01
CA LYS A 184 -2.42 12.46 -4.24
C LYS A 184 -2.77 11.08 -4.77
N VAL A 185 -3.19 10.19 -3.87
CA VAL A 185 -3.55 8.80 -4.19
C VAL A 185 -5.06 8.67 -4.06
N ARG A 186 -5.73 8.22 -5.13
CA ARG A 186 -7.18 7.99 -5.14
C ARG A 186 -7.51 6.80 -4.25
N LEU A 187 -8.49 6.98 -3.37
CA LEU A 187 -8.96 5.91 -2.50
C LEU A 187 -10.24 5.28 -3.05
N TYR A 188 -10.40 3.98 -2.81
CA TYR A 188 -11.70 3.32 -2.82
C TYR A 188 -12.09 2.92 -1.40
N ALA A 189 -13.39 2.87 -1.12
CA ALA A 189 -13.91 2.49 0.19
C ALA A 189 -15.15 1.62 0.05
N ASP A 190 -15.43 0.81 1.05
CA ASP A 190 -16.62 -0.04 1.02
C ASP A 190 -17.90 0.78 0.97
N THR A 191 -18.99 0.17 0.53
CA THR A 191 -20.32 0.70 0.71
C THR A 191 -20.73 0.52 2.17
N PRO A 192 -21.25 1.57 2.84
CA PRO A 192 -21.69 1.44 4.22
C PRO A 192 -22.77 0.36 4.36
N GLU A 193 -22.68 -0.44 5.42
CA GLU A 193 -23.78 -1.29 5.88
C GLU A 193 -24.83 -0.43 6.60
N ALA A 194 -26.10 -0.81 6.47
CA ALA A 194 -27.20 -0.14 7.17
C ALA A 194 -28.39 -1.08 7.39
N SER A 195 -29.25 -0.72 8.34
CA SER A 195 -30.47 -1.48 8.66
C SER A 195 -31.64 -1.23 7.69
N SER A 196 -31.55 -0.23 6.80
CA SER A 196 -32.56 0.01 5.75
C SER A 196 -31.93 0.58 4.46
N PRO A 197 -32.59 0.38 3.30
CA PRO A 197 -32.12 0.96 2.03
C PRO A 197 -32.03 2.49 2.03
N GLU A 198 -32.92 3.19 2.73
CA GLU A 198 -32.91 4.65 2.83
C GLU A 198 -31.69 5.15 3.61
N GLU A 199 -31.37 4.48 4.71
CA GLU A 199 -30.20 4.81 5.52
C GLU A 199 -28.91 4.46 4.77
N GLN A 200 -28.86 3.31 4.10
CA GLN A 200 -27.73 2.95 3.25
C GLN A 200 -27.50 4.01 2.17
N LYS A 201 -28.55 4.43 1.48
CA LYS A 201 -28.48 5.50 0.48
C LYS A 201 -27.99 6.81 1.08
N ARG A 202 -28.41 7.17 2.30
CA ARG A 202 -27.93 8.38 2.99
C ARG A 202 -26.44 8.30 3.27
N LEU A 203 -25.96 7.17 3.80
CA LEU A 203 -24.54 6.95 4.11
C LEU A 203 -23.68 6.90 2.83
N ILE A 204 -24.15 6.25 1.76
CA ILE A 204 -23.50 6.27 0.45
C ILE A 204 -23.39 7.72 -0.06
N ASN A 205 -24.47 8.50 0.02
CA ASN A 205 -24.43 9.90 -0.38
C ASN A 205 -23.44 10.72 0.45
N TYR A 206 -23.36 10.47 1.76
CA TYR A 206 -22.36 11.08 2.62
C TYR A 206 -20.94 10.70 2.18
N ARG A 207 -20.67 9.42 1.90
CA ARG A 207 -19.36 8.93 1.44
C ARG A 207 -18.93 9.57 0.12
N LEU A 208 -19.85 9.69 -0.83
CA LEU A 208 -19.57 10.28 -2.14
C LEU A 208 -19.46 11.81 -2.11
N LYS A 209 -20.40 12.49 -1.45
CA LYS A 209 -20.53 13.96 -1.53
C LYS A 209 -19.75 14.70 -0.44
N GLU A 210 -19.77 14.18 0.78
CA GLU A 210 -19.14 14.83 1.93
C GLU A 210 -17.73 14.30 2.17
N GLN A 211 -17.54 12.98 2.19
CA GLN A 211 -16.20 12.39 2.32
C GLN A 211 -15.44 12.40 0.99
N GLY A 212 -16.10 12.60 -0.15
CA GLY A 212 -15.49 12.84 -1.46
C GLY A 212 -14.95 11.59 -2.16
N TYR A 213 -15.33 10.38 -1.72
CA TYR A 213 -14.89 9.16 -2.38
C TYR A 213 -15.43 9.07 -3.80
N THR A 214 -14.59 8.60 -4.70
CA THR A 214 -14.92 8.52 -6.14
C THR A 214 -14.88 7.09 -6.65
N TRP A 215 -14.68 6.10 -5.79
CA TRP A 215 -14.68 4.67 -6.11
C TRP A 215 -15.19 3.92 -4.88
N LEU A 216 -16.13 3.00 -5.06
CA LEU A 216 -16.67 2.19 -3.98
C LEU A 216 -16.43 0.69 -4.20
N LYS A 217 -16.43 -0.10 -3.13
CA LYS A 217 -16.40 -1.56 -3.13
C LYS A 217 -17.63 -2.07 -2.36
N MET A 218 -18.19 -3.21 -2.73
CA MET A 218 -19.30 -3.81 -1.97
C MET A 218 -19.09 -5.30 -1.78
N ASP A 219 -19.51 -5.80 -0.62
CA ASP A 219 -19.46 -7.23 -0.34
C ASP A 219 -20.71 -7.93 -0.86
N ILE A 220 -20.53 -9.08 -1.51
CA ILE A 220 -21.62 -9.89 -2.05
C ILE A 220 -21.38 -11.34 -1.67
N SER A 221 -21.79 -11.76 -0.47
CA SER A 221 -21.53 -13.13 -0.02
C SER A 221 -22.68 -14.10 -0.29
N ILE A 222 -22.37 -15.35 -0.64
CA ILE A 222 -23.37 -16.44 -0.60
C ILE A 222 -23.96 -16.67 0.80
N ASN A 223 -23.31 -16.16 1.86
CA ASN A 223 -23.86 -16.20 3.21
C ASN A 223 -25.14 -15.36 3.36
N GLU A 224 -25.33 -14.32 2.54
CA GLU A 224 -26.57 -13.52 2.47
C GLU A 224 -27.79 -14.33 2.04
N LEU A 225 -27.57 -15.54 1.50
CA LEU A 225 -28.61 -16.44 1.04
C LEU A 225 -29.07 -17.42 2.13
N LYS A 226 -28.49 -17.38 3.34
CA LYS A 226 -28.71 -18.38 4.40
C LYS A 226 -30.18 -18.61 4.77
N ASP A 227 -30.99 -17.55 4.80
CA ASP A 227 -32.39 -17.58 5.22
C ASP A 227 -33.37 -17.66 4.03
N LYS A 228 -32.86 -17.96 2.83
CA LYS A 228 -33.64 -17.96 1.58
C LYS A 228 -33.68 -19.37 0.97
N PRO A 229 -34.72 -20.19 1.23
CA PRO A 229 -34.78 -21.57 0.73
C PRO A 229 -34.65 -21.68 -0.79
N GLY A 230 -33.92 -22.70 -1.26
CA GLY A 230 -33.73 -23.00 -2.69
C GLY A 230 -32.75 -22.09 -3.42
N THR A 231 -31.97 -21.28 -2.72
CA THR A 231 -30.93 -20.40 -3.29
C THR A 231 -29.57 -21.09 -3.45
N LEU A 232 -29.26 -22.04 -2.56
CA LEU A 232 -28.02 -22.80 -2.55
C LEU A 232 -28.30 -24.30 -2.48
N VAL A 233 -27.44 -25.09 -3.12
CA VAL A 233 -27.38 -26.55 -3.00
C VAL A 233 -26.09 -26.91 -2.24
N ASN A 234 -26.17 -27.92 -1.37
CA ASN A 234 -25.06 -28.44 -0.54
C ASN A 234 -24.50 -27.49 0.55
N ALA A 235 -25.03 -26.28 0.70
CA ALA A 235 -24.56 -25.32 1.71
C ALA A 235 -24.73 -25.81 3.16
N ASP A 236 -25.77 -26.60 3.46
CA ASP A 236 -26.08 -27.05 4.83
C ASP A 236 -24.98 -27.93 5.44
N LYS A 237 -24.12 -28.55 4.62
CA LYS A 237 -22.96 -29.32 5.10
C LYS A 237 -21.82 -28.45 5.63
N TRP A 238 -21.86 -27.15 5.33
CA TRP A 238 -20.81 -26.19 5.63
C TRP A 238 -21.23 -25.13 6.65
N ARG A 239 -22.51 -25.12 7.04
CA ARG A 239 -23.02 -24.18 8.04
C ARG A 239 -22.50 -24.53 9.41
N ASN A 240 -22.06 -23.52 10.15
CA ASN A 240 -21.73 -23.67 11.57
C ASN A 240 -22.99 -23.83 12.43
N ALA A 241 -22.82 -23.95 13.75
CA ALA A 241 -23.93 -24.12 14.70
C ALA A 241 -24.97 -22.96 14.67
N GLN A 242 -24.57 -21.79 14.17
CA GLN A 242 -25.44 -20.61 14.00
C GLN A 242 -26.07 -20.53 12.60
N GLY A 243 -25.87 -21.54 11.75
CA GLY A 243 -26.41 -21.57 10.39
C GLY A 243 -25.61 -20.75 9.37
N ASN A 244 -24.48 -20.16 9.75
CA ASN A 244 -23.69 -19.28 8.88
C ASN A 244 -22.62 -20.05 8.11
N LEU A 245 -22.36 -19.61 6.88
CA LEU A 245 -21.16 -19.96 6.12
C LEU A 245 -20.00 -19.07 6.59
N ALA A 246 -19.42 -19.42 7.73
CA ALA A 246 -18.43 -18.58 8.41
C ALA A 246 -17.06 -18.66 7.71
N GLN A 247 -16.82 -17.80 6.72
CA GLN A 247 -15.57 -17.73 5.94
C GLN A 247 -14.32 -17.53 6.82
N TRP A 248 -14.47 -16.84 7.95
CA TRP A 248 -13.39 -16.57 8.91
C TRP A 248 -13.57 -17.31 10.25
N GLY A 249 -14.46 -18.30 10.32
CA GLY A 249 -14.82 -18.99 11.55
C GLY A 249 -14.23 -20.39 11.69
N ASP A 250 -14.11 -20.88 12.93
CA ASP A 250 -13.68 -22.25 13.25
C ASP A 250 -12.36 -22.69 12.57
N MET A 251 -11.33 -21.85 12.72
CA MET A 251 -10.00 -22.07 12.14
C MET A 251 -9.30 -23.33 12.69
N ASN A 252 -9.74 -23.85 13.84
CA ASN A 252 -9.15 -25.06 14.46
C ASN A 252 -9.67 -26.36 13.83
N ASN A 253 -10.78 -26.31 13.10
CA ASN A 253 -11.36 -27.47 12.43
C ASN A 253 -10.93 -27.47 10.97
N SER A 254 -10.03 -28.37 10.59
CA SER A 254 -9.50 -28.45 9.21
C SER A 254 -10.57 -28.75 8.15
N MET A 255 -11.76 -29.22 8.55
CA MET A 255 -12.89 -29.47 7.66
C MET A 255 -14.00 -28.42 7.81
N SER A 256 -13.73 -27.28 8.46
CA SER A 256 -14.66 -26.15 8.48
C SER A 256 -14.73 -25.49 7.11
N TYR A 257 -15.80 -24.70 6.90
CA TYR A 257 -15.96 -23.91 5.68
C TYR A 257 -14.78 -22.96 5.44
N ALA A 258 -14.30 -22.29 6.49
CA ALA A 258 -13.15 -21.38 6.43
C ALA A 258 -11.86 -22.06 5.96
N ASN A 259 -11.62 -23.30 6.39
CA ASN A 259 -10.41 -24.06 6.06
C ASN A 259 -10.52 -24.90 4.77
N THR A 260 -11.70 -24.93 4.15
CA THR A 260 -11.93 -25.69 2.92
C THR A 260 -11.76 -24.79 1.71
N LEU A 261 -10.86 -25.19 0.79
CA LEU A 261 -10.64 -24.47 -0.47
C LEU A 261 -11.92 -24.37 -1.31
N HIS A 262 -12.05 -23.24 -2.02
CA HIS A 262 -13.20 -22.87 -2.83
C HIS A 262 -13.83 -24.03 -3.63
N PRO A 263 -13.08 -24.81 -4.45
CA PRO A 263 -13.68 -25.87 -5.27
C PRO A 263 -14.16 -27.11 -4.49
N PHE A 264 -13.71 -27.29 -3.25
CA PHE A 264 -13.98 -28.49 -2.45
C PHE A 264 -15.25 -28.36 -1.61
N THR A 265 -15.85 -27.17 -1.54
CA THR A 265 -17.14 -27.01 -0.87
C THR A 265 -18.28 -27.65 -1.68
N GLN A 266 -18.15 -27.70 -3.01
CA GLN A 266 -19.22 -28.17 -3.91
C GLN A 266 -20.56 -27.45 -3.64
N ILE A 267 -20.52 -26.21 -3.14
CA ILE A 267 -21.71 -25.39 -3.00
C ILE A 267 -22.11 -24.90 -4.39
N GLN A 268 -23.39 -25.04 -4.73
CA GLN A 268 -23.92 -24.59 -6.02
C GLN A 268 -24.94 -23.47 -5.79
N ILE A 269 -24.80 -22.39 -6.55
CA ILE A 269 -25.72 -21.25 -6.53
C ILE A 269 -26.83 -21.54 -7.54
N THR A 270 -28.08 -21.56 -7.10
CA THR A 270 -29.22 -21.77 -8.02
C THR A 270 -29.51 -20.49 -8.80
N ASP A 271 -30.34 -20.56 -9.85
CA ASP A 271 -30.75 -19.34 -10.57
C ASP A 271 -31.52 -18.37 -9.66
N LYS A 272 -32.25 -18.90 -8.67
CA LYS A 272 -32.86 -18.09 -7.61
C LYS A 272 -31.77 -17.40 -6.76
N GLY A 273 -30.72 -18.14 -6.35
CA GLY A 273 -29.60 -17.56 -5.61
C GLY A 273 -28.88 -16.45 -6.39
N LEU A 274 -28.62 -16.67 -7.68
CA LEU A 274 -28.04 -15.67 -8.57
C LEU A 274 -28.91 -14.41 -8.68
N ALA A 275 -30.24 -14.58 -8.80
CA ALA A 275 -31.16 -13.45 -8.84
C ALA A 275 -31.16 -12.64 -7.54
N GLU A 276 -31.08 -13.32 -6.39
CA GLU A 276 -31.00 -12.67 -5.07
C GLU A 276 -29.69 -11.88 -4.89
N LEU A 277 -28.55 -12.45 -5.27
CA LEU A 277 -27.26 -11.74 -5.24
C LEU A 277 -27.25 -10.56 -6.22
N ALA A 278 -27.77 -10.76 -7.43
CA ALA A 278 -27.90 -9.69 -8.41
C ALA A 278 -28.84 -8.56 -7.94
N ALA A 279 -29.84 -8.85 -7.11
CA ALA A 279 -30.71 -7.83 -6.53
C ALA A 279 -29.98 -6.97 -5.48
N ILE A 280 -29.04 -7.55 -4.71
CA ILE A 280 -28.18 -6.78 -3.80
C ILE A 280 -27.36 -5.77 -4.60
N VAL A 281 -26.76 -6.21 -5.70
CA VAL A 281 -25.99 -5.33 -6.60
C VAL A 281 -26.86 -4.27 -7.25
N ASP A 282 -28.06 -4.63 -7.71
CA ASP A 282 -29.03 -3.69 -8.30
C ASP A 282 -29.37 -2.57 -7.31
N ASN A 283 -29.65 -2.94 -6.06
CA ASN A 283 -29.97 -1.99 -5.00
C ASN A 283 -28.82 -0.99 -4.79
N VAL A 284 -27.60 -1.48 -4.57
CA VAL A 284 -26.42 -0.61 -4.36
C VAL A 284 -26.15 0.25 -5.61
N ARG A 285 -26.17 -0.35 -6.80
CA ARG A 285 -25.94 0.36 -8.06
C ARG A 285 -26.99 1.45 -8.30
N SER A 286 -28.25 1.24 -7.92
CA SER A 286 -29.31 2.25 -8.01
C SER A 286 -29.09 3.44 -7.07
N MET A 287 -28.40 3.24 -5.95
CA MET A 287 -28.09 4.30 -4.98
C MET A 287 -26.88 5.13 -5.43
N VAL A 288 -25.88 4.49 -6.03
CA VAL A 288 -24.59 5.10 -6.41
C VAL A 288 -24.64 5.70 -7.82
N GLY A 289 -25.31 5.06 -8.77
CA GLY A 289 -25.30 5.41 -10.19
C GLY A 289 -24.12 4.81 -10.96
N TYR A 290 -23.93 5.27 -12.21
CA TYR A 290 -22.95 4.73 -13.16
C TYR A 290 -21.72 5.64 -13.38
N GLU A 291 -21.72 6.85 -12.83
CA GLU A 291 -20.56 7.76 -12.88
C GLU A 291 -19.44 7.32 -11.92
N THR A 292 -19.80 6.62 -10.84
CA THR A 292 -18.87 6.13 -9.83
C THR A 292 -18.58 4.63 -10.06
N PRO A 293 -17.30 4.23 -10.21
CA PRO A 293 -16.92 2.82 -10.20
C PRO A 293 -17.38 2.13 -8.90
N ILE A 294 -17.93 0.93 -9.05
CA ILE A 294 -18.23 0.04 -7.92
C ILE A 294 -17.59 -1.31 -8.21
N SER A 295 -16.73 -1.78 -7.33
CA SER A 295 -16.20 -3.14 -7.37
C SER A 295 -16.94 -4.06 -6.41
N SER A 296 -16.68 -5.36 -6.47
CA SER A 296 -17.27 -6.29 -5.52
C SER A 296 -16.38 -7.46 -5.14
N ASP A 297 -16.59 -7.96 -3.93
CA ASP A 297 -15.74 -8.95 -3.25
C ASP A 297 -16.54 -9.84 -2.26
N HIS A 298 -15.84 -10.71 -1.53
CA HIS A 298 -16.31 -11.54 -0.42
C HIS A 298 -17.42 -12.53 -0.80
N TYR A 299 -17.31 -13.11 -2.00
CA TYR A 299 -18.30 -14.04 -2.54
C TYR A 299 -18.52 -15.30 -1.72
N GLY A 300 -17.47 -15.78 -1.07
CA GLY A 300 -17.43 -17.06 -0.38
C GLY A 300 -16.84 -18.18 -1.24
N HIS A 301 -16.83 -19.40 -0.70
CA HIS A 301 -16.09 -20.53 -1.22
C HIS A 301 -17.00 -21.41 -2.10
N PHE A 302 -16.85 -21.30 -3.41
CA PHE A 302 -17.50 -22.14 -4.43
C PHE A 302 -16.57 -22.34 -5.64
N ASP A 303 -16.92 -23.27 -6.54
CA ASP A 303 -16.06 -23.60 -7.68
C ASP A 303 -16.13 -22.58 -8.83
N LEU A 304 -15.17 -22.69 -9.77
CA LEU A 304 -15.06 -21.85 -10.97
C LEU A 304 -16.38 -21.72 -11.75
N ASN A 305 -17.15 -22.80 -11.90
CA ASN A 305 -18.40 -22.77 -12.68
C ASN A 305 -19.45 -21.86 -12.05
N ASN A 306 -19.56 -21.86 -10.72
CA ASN A 306 -20.41 -20.92 -10.00
C ASN A 306 -19.87 -19.49 -10.13
N GLY A 307 -18.54 -19.29 -10.10
CA GLY A 307 -17.91 -18.00 -10.38
C GLY A 307 -18.28 -17.42 -11.74
N ILE A 308 -18.22 -18.22 -12.81
CA ILE A 308 -18.63 -17.79 -14.17
C ILE A 308 -20.13 -17.46 -14.21
N ARG A 309 -20.97 -18.29 -13.60
CA ARG A 309 -22.43 -18.05 -13.57
C ARG A 309 -22.77 -16.76 -12.80
N LEU A 310 -22.10 -16.53 -11.68
CA LEU A 310 -22.24 -15.30 -10.90
C LEU A 310 -21.76 -14.08 -11.69
N GLY A 311 -20.55 -14.12 -12.24
CA GLY A 311 -20.00 -13.04 -13.05
C GLY A 311 -20.95 -12.62 -14.18
N ARG A 312 -21.46 -13.58 -14.96
CA ARG A 312 -22.44 -13.32 -16.03
C ARG A 312 -23.74 -12.69 -15.54
N ALA A 313 -24.23 -13.10 -14.37
CA ALA A 313 -25.42 -12.49 -13.78
C ALA A 313 -25.19 -11.01 -13.39
N LEU A 314 -23.93 -10.63 -13.15
CA LEU A 314 -23.53 -9.29 -12.72
C LEU A 314 -23.02 -8.36 -13.84
N GLU A 315 -22.70 -8.86 -15.04
CA GLU A 315 -22.12 -8.08 -16.15
C GLU A 315 -22.90 -6.81 -16.50
N LYS A 316 -24.24 -6.89 -16.45
CA LYS A 316 -25.12 -5.75 -16.75
C LYS A 316 -24.89 -4.54 -15.84
N TYR A 317 -24.28 -4.72 -14.66
CA TYR A 317 -24.01 -3.64 -13.70
C TYR A 317 -22.68 -2.92 -13.92
N ARG A 318 -21.88 -3.37 -14.90
CA ARG A 318 -20.57 -2.77 -15.26
C ARG A 318 -19.72 -2.51 -14.02
N LEU A 319 -19.50 -3.56 -13.23
CA LEU A 319 -18.65 -3.49 -12.05
C LEU A 319 -17.20 -3.22 -12.48
N ALA A 320 -16.48 -2.51 -11.62
CA ALA A 320 -15.12 -2.10 -11.92
C ALA A 320 -14.15 -3.29 -11.84
N TRP A 321 -14.43 -4.25 -10.95
CA TRP A 321 -13.85 -5.58 -10.94
C TRP A 321 -14.70 -6.57 -10.12
N LEU A 322 -14.44 -7.86 -10.33
CA LEU A 322 -14.76 -8.97 -9.40
C LEU A 322 -13.47 -9.41 -8.71
N GLU A 323 -13.48 -9.43 -7.39
CA GLU A 323 -12.33 -9.71 -6.52
C GLU A 323 -12.38 -11.14 -5.98
N ASP A 324 -11.25 -11.84 -5.97
CA ASP A 324 -11.04 -13.11 -5.25
C ASP A 324 -12.11 -14.21 -5.44
N VAL A 325 -12.74 -14.24 -6.63
CA VAL A 325 -13.79 -15.20 -6.99
C VAL A 325 -13.28 -16.65 -6.92
N VAL A 326 -12.02 -16.87 -7.32
CA VAL A 326 -11.33 -18.16 -7.22
C VAL A 326 -10.00 -17.97 -6.49
N SER A 327 -9.49 -19.02 -5.83
CA SER A 327 -8.19 -18.93 -5.16
C SER A 327 -7.09 -18.44 -6.11
N TRP A 328 -6.27 -17.49 -5.65
CA TRP A 328 -5.16 -16.91 -6.41
C TRP A 328 -4.15 -17.95 -6.91
N GLU A 329 -4.03 -19.09 -6.22
CA GLU A 329 -3.13 -20.19 -6.59
C GLU A 329 -3.55 -20.87 -7.90
N LEU A 330 -4.83 -20.78 -8.27
CA LEU A 330 -5.43 -21.49 -9.39
C LEU A 330 -5.40 -20.62 -10.67
N THR A 331 -4.21 -20.24 -11.13
CA THR A 331 -4.01 -19.34 -12.28
C THR A 331 -4.77 -19.76 -13.55
N ASP A 332 -4.87 -21.06 -13.85
CA ASP A 332 -5.59 -21.54 -15.04
C ASP A 332 -7.12 -21.38 -14.88
N GLN A 333 -7.64 -21.46 -13.65
CA GLN A 333 -9.04 -21.15 -13.38
C GLN A 333 -9.30 -19.66 -13.49
N TRP A 334 -8.40 -18.82 -12.97
CA TRP A 334 -8.45 -17.37 -13.18
C TRP A 334 -8.46 -17.00 -14.67
N LYS A 335 -7.61 -17.65 -15.47
CA LYS A 335 -7.60 -17.45 -16.92
C LYS A 335 -8.93 -17.84 -17.56
N THR A 336 -9.48 -18.99 -17.17
CA THR A 336 -10.78 -19.44 -17.68
C THR A 336 -11.91 -18.49 -17.26
N LEU A 337 -11.87 -17.95 -16.04
CA LEU A 337 -12.85 -17.01 -15.52
C LEU A 337 -12.79 -15.67 -16.27
N SER A 338 -11.60 -15.07 -16.39
CA SER A 338 -11.40 -13.79 -17.10
C SER A 338 -11.77 -13.89 -18.58
N ASP A 339 -11.46 -15.00 -19.26
CA ASP A 339 -11.87 -15.22 -20.65
C ASP A 339 -13.40 -15.37 -20.83
N ALA A 340 -14.10 -15.76 -19.77
CA ALA A 340 -15.54 -16.03 -19.82
C ALA A 340 -16.41 -14.81 -19.50
N LEU A 341 -15.82 -13.71 -19.02
CA LEU A 341 -16.52 -12.53 -18.51
C LEU A 341 -16.06 -11.24 -19.19
N GLU A 342 -16.97 -10.29 -19.37
CA GLU A 342 -16.66 -8.92 -19.77
C GLU A 342 -16.22 -8.04 -18.58
N THR A 343 -16.57 -8.45 -17.36
CA THR A 343 -16.24 -7.69 -16.14
C THR A 343 -14.79 -7.96 -15.75
N PRO A 344 -13.98 -6.93 -15.45
CA PRO A 344 -12.59 -7.12 -15.06
C PRO A 344 -12.44 -8.04 -13.85
N CYS A 345 -11.45 -8.92 -13.89
CA CYS A 345 -11.11 -9.85 -12.83
C CYS A 345 -9.81 -9.43 -12.14
N LEU A 346 -9.78 -9.59 -10.81
CA LEU A 346 -8.70 -9.12 -9.96
C LEU A 346 -8.46 -10.12 -8.82
N THR A 347 -7.19 -10.29 -8.45
CA THR A 347 -6.75 -10.95 -7.20
C THR A 347 -5.33 -10.52 -6.83
N GLY A 348 -4.91 -10.76 -5.59
CA GLY A 348 -3.52 -10.57 -5.19
C GLY A 348 -3.23 -10.33 -3.72
N GLU A 349 -4.24 -10.09 -2.89
CA GLU A 349 -4.04 -9.55 -1.52
C GLU A 349 -3.23 -10.47 -0.61
N ASP A 350 -3.24 -11.77 -0.89
CA ASP A 350 -2.55 -12.81 -0.14
C ASP A 350 -1.27 -13.33 -0.83
N ILE A 351 -0.87 -12.75 -1.95
CA ILE A 351 0.29 -13.22 -2.72
C ILE A 351 1.58 -12.56 -2.22
N PHE A 352 2.57 -13.37 -1.87
CA PHE A 352 3.90 -12.91 -1.45
C PHE A 352 4.90 -12.89 -2.62
N LEU A 353 5.61 -11.76 -2.78
CA LEU A 353 6.64 -11.47 -3.79
C LEU A 353 6.14 -11.43 -5.24
N LEU A 354 6.88 -10.71 -6.10
CA LEU A 354 6.62 -10.69 -7.54
C LEU A 354 6.50 -12.09 -8.15
N LYS A 355 7.27 -13.06 -7.63
CA LYS A 355 7.26 -14.43 -8.13
C LYS A 355 5.84 -15.04 -8.13
N GLY A 356 5.01 -14.75 -7.12
CA GLY A 356 3.64 -15.24 -7.06
C GLY A 356 2.73 -14.60 -8.11
N PHE A 357 2.96 -13.33 -8.44
CA PHE A 357 2.18 -12.59 -9.44
C PHE A 357 2.54 -12.92 -10.89
N LYS A 358 3.79 -13.34 -11.17
CA LYS A 358 4.24 -13.61 -12.55
C LYS A 358 3.33 -14.56 -13.30
N ALA A 359 2.86 -15.64 -12.66
CA ALA A 359 1.98 -16.60 -13.32
C ALA A 359 0.65 -15.96 -13.79
N LEU A 360 0.04 -15.12 -12.95
CA LEU A 360 -1.19 -14.41 -13.27
C LEU A 360 -0.96 -13.39 -14.40
N ILE A 361 0.14 -12.64 -14.33
CA ILE A 361 0.50 -11.60 -15.30
C ILE A 361 0.86 -12.20 -16.66
N ASP A 362 1.78 -13.17 -16.69
CA ASP A 362 2.30 -13.79 -17.92
C ASP A 362 1.20 -14.48 -18.73
N LYS A 363 0.22 -15.08 -18.05
CA LYS A 363 -0.94 -15.74 -18.67
C LYS A 363 -2.09 -14.80 -18.97
N ARG A 364 -2.02 -13.52 -18.56
CA ARG A 364 -3.16 -12.58 -18.56
C ARG A 364 -4.41 -13.23 -17.95
N ALA A 365 -4.21 -13.80 -16.76
CA ALA A 365 -5.26 -14.48 -16.01
C ALA A 365 -6.13 -13.51 -15.20
N VAL A 366 -5.64 -12.29 -15.00
CA VAL A 366 -6.34 -11.17 -14.36
C VAL A 366 -6.17 -9.93 -15.22
N ASP A 367 -7.13 -9.00 -15.11
CA ASP A 367 -7.10 -7.70 -15.76
C ASP A 367 -6.37 -6.65 -14.91
N ILE A 368 -6.38 -6.87 -13.59
CA ILE A 368 -5.80 -5.98 -12.58
C ILE A 368 -5.11 -6.84 -11.52
N VAL A 369 -3.87 -6.50 -11.16
CA VAL A 369 -3.21 -7.10 -9.98
C VAL A 369 -3.56 -6.32 -8.73
N HIS A 370 -3.70 -7.02 -7.60
CA HIS A 370 -4.15 -6.43 -6.35
C HIS A 370 -3.27 -6.79 -5.16
N PRO A 371 -1.99 -6.38 -5.17
CA PRO A 371 -1.12 -6.62 -4.02
C PRO A 371 -1.58 -5.82 -2.79
N ASP A 372 -1.53 -6.46 -1.64
CA ASP A 372 -1.44 -5.77 -0.36
C ASP A 372 0.04 -5.56 0.00
N LEU A 373 0.42 -4.36 0.43
CA LEU A 373 1.82 -4.04 0.71
C LEU A 373 2.37 -4.79 1.95
N ALA A 374 1.51 -5.05 2.95
CA ALA A 374 1.82 -5.85 4.14
C ALA A 374 1.87 -7.36 3.87
N SER A 375 1.44 -7.83 2.68
CA SER A 375 1.57 -9.24 2.26
C SER A 375 2.56 -9.45 1.11
N SER A 376 2.74 -8.49 0.21
CA SER A 376 3.43 -8.72 -1.07
C SER A 376 4.95 -8.52 -1.03
N GLY A 377 5.48 -7.98 0.07
CA GLY A 377 6.92 -7.80 0.30
C GLY A 377 7.34 -6.35 0.57
N GLY A 378 6.42 -5.50 1.04
CA GLY A 378 6.70 -4.11 1.37
C GLY A 378 6.83 -3.21 0.13
N LEU A 379 7.41 -2.02 0.27
CA LEU A 379 7.46 -1.02 -0.79
C LEU A 379 8.26 -1.52 -2.02
N LEU A 380 9.37 -2.23 -1.80
CA LEU A 380 10.27 -2.68 -2.87
C LEU A 380 9.61 -3.72 -3.79
N GLU A 381 9.06 -4.80 -3.23
CA GLU A 381 8.43 -5.84 -4.06
C GLU A 381 7.08 -5.41 -4.61
N THR A 382 6.28 -4.63 -3.86
CA THR A 382 5.02 -4.07 -4.39
C THR A 382 5.29 -3.21 -5.61
N LYS A 383 6.33 -2.35 -5.57
CA LYS A 383 6.73 -1.55 -6.73
C LYS A 383 7.16 -2.42 -7.92
N ARG A 384 7.92 -3.49 -7.68
CA ARG A 384 8.32 -4.45 -8.72
C ARG A 384 7.13 -5.19 -9.34
N ILE A 385 6.10 -5.51 -8.53
CA ILE A 385 4.84 -6.08 -9.01
C ILE A 385 4.15 -5.10 -9.95
N GLY A 386 4.03 -3.83 -9.53
CA GLY A 386 3.47 -2.76 -10.35
C GLY A 386 4.18 -2.59 -11.68
N ASP A 387 5.52 -2.49 -11.66
CA ASP A 387 6.34 -2.32 -12.86
C ASP A 387 6.22 -3.51 -13.82
N TYR A 388 6.23 -4.74 -13.30
CA TYR A 388 6.09 -5.93 -14.13
C TYR A 388 4.67 -6.05 -14.73
N ALA A 389 3.64 -5.68 -13.98
CA ALA A 389 2.27 -5.61 -14.49
C ALA A 389 2.15 -4.53 -15.58
N GLU A 390 2.78 -3.37 -15.38
CA GLU A 390 2.81 -2.27 -16.36
C GLU A 390 3.42 -2.71 -17.69
N GLU A 391 4.57 -3.40 -17.68
CA GLU A 391 5.21 -3.94 -18.89
C GLU A 391 4.29 -4.88 -19.70
N ASN A 392 3.29 -5.47 -19.04
CA ASN A 392 2.31 -6.38 -19.65
C ASN A 392 0.97 -5.71 -19.98
N GLY A 393 0.83 -4.41 -19.71
CA GLY A 393 -0.41 -3.65 -19.91
C GLY A 393 -1.51 -3.99 -18.89
N ILE A 394 -1.13 -4.43 -17.70
CA ILE A 394 -2.03 -4.78 -16.60
C ILE A 394 -2.00 -3.65 -15.57
N ALA A 395 -3.19 -3.23 -15.12
CA ALA A 395 -3.32 -2.19 -14.11
C ALA A 395 -3.10 -2.72 -12.69
N MET A 396 -2.88 -1.83 -11.73
CA MET A 396 -2.72 -2.19 -10.33
C MET A 396 -3.71 -1.42 -9.45
N ALA A 397 -4.56 -2.15 -8.72
CA ALA A 397 -5.22 -1.64 -7.52
C ALA A 397 -4.45 -2.14 -6.30
N MET A 398 -4.57 -1.51 -5.14
CA MET A 398 -3.87 -1.97 -3.94
C MET A 398 -4.86 -2.22 -2.83
N HIS A 399 -4.81 -3.44 -2.27
CA HIS A 399 -5.48 -3.78 -1.02
C HIS A 399 -4.78 -3.04 0.13
N GLN A 400 -5.58 -2.59 1.10
CA GLN A 400 -5.08 -1.98 2.33
C GLN A 400 -6.11 -2.11 3.44
N ALA A 401 -5.79 -2.98 4.40
CA ALA A 401 -6.53 -3.12 5.63
C ALA A 401 -5.52 -3.10 6.79
N GLY A 402 -5.36 -1.95 7.43
CA GLY A 402 -4.30 -1.76 8.41
C GLY A 402 -4.36 -0.41 9.12
N THR A 403 -3.32 -0.06 9.85
CA THR A 403 -3.21 1.24 10.54
C THR A 403 -2.68 2.31 9.57
N PRO A 404 -2.57 3.59 9.99
CA PRO A 404 -1.98 4.62 9.14
C PRO A 404 -0.52 4.32 8.71
N ILE A 405 0.19 3.41 9.37
CA ILE A 405 1.57 3.05 9.02
C ILE A 405 1.62 2.33 7.66
N SER A 406 0.93 1.18 7.53
CA SER A 406 0.89 0.46 6.25
C SER A 406 0.17 1.28 5.18
N PHE A 407 -0.85 2.05 5.56
CA PHE A 407 -1.53 2.97 4.65
C PHE A 407 -0.57 3.99 4.04
N MET A 408 0.25 4.68 4.84
CA MET A 408 1.20 5.67 4.30
C MET A 408 2.32 5.01 3.49
N ALA A 409 2.77 3.80 3.86
CA ALA A 409 3.67 3.01 3.01
C ALA A 409 3.03 2.74 1.64
N SER A 410 1.75 2.33 1.61
CA SER A 410 0.99 2.11 0.39
C SER A 410 0.79 3.39 -0.42
N VAL A 411 0.55 4.54 0.22
CA VAL A 411 0.44 5.85 -0.44
C VAL A 411 1.75 6.22 -1.16
N HIS A 412 2.90 5.99 -0.52
CA HIS A 412 4.20 6.23 -1.15
C HIS A 412 4.46 5.30 -2.34
N CYS A 413 4.15 4.00 -2.21
CA CYS A 413 4.30 3.03 -3.28
C CYS A 413 3.34 3.30 -4.46
N ALA A 414 2.08 3.58 -4.16
CA ALA A 414 1.06 3.95 -5.15
C ALA A 414 1.46 5.22 -5.91
N ALA A 415 1.99 6.24 -5.22
CA ALA A 415 2.45 7.45 -5.88
C ALA A 415 3.63 7.19 -6.84
N ALA A 416 4.51 6.26 -6.49
CA ALA A 416 5.65 5.86 -7.31
C ALA A 416 5.29 4.95 -8.51
N THR A 417 4.06 4.42 -8.57
CA THR A 417 3.70 3.38 -9.56
C THR A 417 2.78 3.91 -10.66
N GLN A 418 3.15 3.77 -11.94
CA GLN A 418 2.44 4.45 -13.03
C GLN A 418 1.05 3.88 -13.29
N ASN A 419 0.94 2.56 -13.44
CA ASN A 419 -0.28 1.79 -13.72
C ASN A 419 -1.28 1.67 -12.54
N PHE A 420 -1.11 2.48 -11.49
CA PHE A 420 -1.96 2.48 -10.31
C PHE A 420 -3.35 3.09 -10.56
N LEU A 421 -4.40 2.43 -10.04
CA LEU A 421 -5.81 2.82 -10.15
C LEU A 421 -6.34 3.48 -8.86
N ALA A 422 -6.37 2.73 -7.75
CA ALA A 422 -6.91 3.14 -6.47
C ALA A 422 -6.35 2.28 -5.33
N LEU A 423 -6.35 2.85 -4.12
CA LEU A 423 -5.87 2.24 -2.88
C LEU A 423 -7.08 2.07 -1.95
N GLU A 424 -7.21 0.91 -1.33
CA GLU A 424 -8.28 0.68 -0.36
C GLU A 424 -8.14 1.60 0.86
N HIS A 425 -9.28 1.93 1.46
CA HIS A 425 -9.31 2.51 2.80
C HIS A 425 -10.40 1.83 3.63
N HIS A 426 -10.04 0.70 4.22
CA HIS A 426 -10.95 -0.17 4.96
C HIS A 426 -11.35 0.41 6.34
N SER A 427 -10.55 1.29 6.94
CA SER A 427 -10.79 1.84 8.30
C SER A 427 -11.54 3.18 8.32
N ILE A 428 -12.23 3.54 7.23
CA ILE A 428 -12.93 4.82 7.06
C ILE A 428 -13.94 5.16 8.16
N ASP A 429 -14.56 4.14 8.76
CA ASP A 429 -15.60 4.31 9.78
C ASP A 429 -15.06 4.32 11.22
N LEU A 430 -13.73 4.30 11.39
CA LEU A 430 -13.05 4.47 12.68
C LEU A 430 -12.63 5.94 12.85
N PRO A 431 -13.38 6.78 13.59
CA PRO A 431 -13.15 8.23 13.64
C PRO A 431 -11.80 8.64 14.25
N TRP A 432 -11.18 7.75 15.04
CA TRP A 432 -9.89 7.95 15.70
C TRP A 432 -8.71 7.37 14.91
N TRP A 433 -8.94 6.73 13.76
CA TRP A 433 -7.90 6.01 13.04
C TRP A 433 -6.79 6.93 12.51
N GLU A 434 -7.13 8.08 11.92
CA GLU A 434 -6.13 9.07 11.48
C GLU A 434 -5.33 9.63 12.67
N ASP A 435 -5.93 9.73 13.85
CA ASP A 435 -5.32 10.30 15.06
C ASP A 435 -4.25 9.39 15.70
N LEU A 436 -4.12 8.13 15.24
CA LEU A 436 -3.04 7.23 15.66
C LEU A 436 -1.65 7.76 15.27
N VAL A 437 -1.58 8.67 14.30
CA VAL A 437 -0.34 9.26 13.82
C VAL A 437 -0.46 10.78 13.70
N LYS A 438 0.69 11.45 13.64
CA LYS A 438 0.82 12.87 13.32
C LYS A 438 1.63 12.97 12.03
N THR A 439 1.17 13.77 11.07
CA THR A 439 1.96 14.07 9.87
C THR A 439 3.07 15.05 10.22
N THR A 440 4.27 14.81 9.70
CA THR A 440 5.44 15.64 10.01
C THR A 440 5.51 16.92 9.18
N ASP A 441 4.63 17.08 8.19
CA ASP A 441 4.47 18.28 7.37
C ASP A 441 3.18 19.07 7.66
N GLY A 442 2.39 18.64 8.67
CA GLY A 442 1.16 19.29 9.10
C GLY A 442 -0.03 19.14 8.16
N ARG A 443 0.06 18.35 7.08
CA ARG A 443 -1.08 18.07 6.19
C ARG A 443 -1.97 16.98 6.74
N LYS A 444 -3.23 16.96 6.36
CA LYS A 444 -4.14 15.85 6.67
C LYS A 444 -3.71 14.59 5.92
N LEU A 445 -3.92 13.40 6.49
CA LEU A 445 -3.68 12.16 5.76
C LEU A 445 -4.64 12.06 4.57
N ILE A 446 -5.93 12.32 4.80
CA ILE A 446 -6.97 12.18 3.77
C ILE A 446 -7.66 13.52 3.52
N THR A 447 -7.99 13.79 2.27
CA THR A 447 -8.81 14.94 1.86
C THR A 447 -9.72 14.56 0.72
N LYS A 448 -11.02 14.53 0.99
CA LYS A 448 -12.08 14.31 -0.01
C LYS A 448 -11.86 13.04 -0.86
N GLY A 449 -11.66 11.88 -0.23
CA GLY A 449 -11.50 10.59 -0.92
C GLY A 449 -10.11 10.35 -1.54
N PHE A 450 -9.13 11.20 -1.22
CA PHE A 450 -7.75 11.04 -1.66
C PHE A 450 -6.80 11.11 -0.47
N ALA A 451 -5.81 10.22 -0.44
CA ALA A 451 -4.69 10.36 0.48
C ALA A 451 -3.71 11.41 -0.04
N ASN A 452 -3.24 12.29 0.84
CA ASN A 452 -2.23 13.29 0.54
C ASN A 452 -0.85 12.66 0.66
N LEU A 453 -0.05 12.71 -0.41
CA LEU A 453 1.32 12.21 -0.38
C LEU A 453 2.26 13.23 0.31
N PRO A 454 3.09 12.84 1.31
CA PRO A 454 4.21 13.60 1.85
C PRO A 454 5.19 14.08 0.76
N LEU A 455 5.22 15.38 0.42
CA LEU A 455 6.01 15.89 -0.71
C LEU A 455 7.46 16.20 -0.32
N THR A 456 7.68 16.57 0.93
CA THR A 456 8.99 16.94 1.48
C THR A 456 9.29 16.27 2.82
N ALA A 457 8.27 15.71 3.47
CA ALA A 457 8.40 15.08 4.77
C ALA A 457 9.21 13.76 4.66
N PRO A 458 10.29 13.58 5.45
CA PRO A 458 11.14 12.39 5.35
C PRO A 458 10.44 11.08 5.72
N GLY A 459 10.93 9.97 5.17
CA GLY A 459 10.40 8.64 5.46
C GLY A 459 8.97 8.47 4.94
N LEU A 460 8.09 7.91 5.78
CA LEU A 460 6.64 7.83 5.51
C LEU A 460 5.89 9.14 5.80
N GLY A 461 6.58 10.18 6.29
CA GLY A 461 5.98 11.47 6.61
C GLY A 461 5.05 11.47 7.83
N ILE A 462 5.18 10.47 8.70
CA ILE A 462 4.36 10.30 9.90
C ILE A 462 5.21 9.95 11.13
N GLU A 463 4.68 10.32 12.30
CA GLU A 463 5.12 9.90 13.63
C GLU A 463 3.94 9.35 14.42
N LEU A 464 4.19 8.49 15.40
CA LEU A 464 3.12 7.96 16.25
C LEU A 464 2.54 9.05 17.15
N ASN A 465 1.23 8.98 17.37
CA ASN A 465 0.57 9.70 18.44
C ASN A 465 0.45 8.80 19.67
N ASP A 466 1.49 8.75 20.49
CA ASP A 466 1.61 7.85 21.65
C ASP A 466 0.36 7.82 22.54
N GLU A 467 -0.28 8.97 22.77
CA GLU A 467 -1.46 9.08 23.62
C GLU A 467 -2.65 8.30 23.04
N VAL A 468 -2.91 8.47 21.74
CA VAL A 468 -4.03 7.81 21.04
C VAL A 468 -3.73 6.33 20.85
N VAL A 469 -2.50 5.97 20.45
CA VAL A 469 -2.12 4.56 20.29
C VAL A 469 -2.31 3.79 21.61
N LYS A 470 -1.91 4.37 22.75
CA LYS A 470 -2.10 3.74 24.07
C LYS A 470 -3.57 3.52 24.45
N GLN A 471 -4.48 4.40 24.02
CA GLN A 471 -5.92 4.25 24.25
C GLN A 471 -6.51 3.07 23.45
N HIS A 472 -5.92 2.76 22.30
CA HIS A 472 -6.40 1.74 21.37
C HIS A 472 -5.53 0.47 21.33
N LEU A 473 -4.74 0.21 22.38
CA LEU A 473 -4.01 -1.05 22.51
C LEU A 473 -4.98 -2.22 22.68
N HIS A 474 -4.67 -3.34 22.04
CA HIS A 474 -5.48 -4.56 22.10
C HIS A 474 -5.57 -5.09 23.54
N ALA A 475 -6.67 -5.76 23.89
CA ALA A 475 -6.90 -6.23 25.25
C ALA A 475 -5.90 -7.32 25.69
N SER A 476 -5.42 -8.13 24.75
CA SER A 476 -4.49 -9.22 25.03
C SER A 476 -3.05 -8.76 25.34
N ASP A 477 -2.67 -7.55 24.92
CA ASP A 477 -1.31 -7.03 25.08
C ASP A 477 -1.37 -5.51 25.22
N LYS A 478 -1.06 -5.03 26.42
CA LYS A 478 -1.02 -3.60 26.76
C LYS A 478 0.40 -3.03 26.78
N SER A 479 1.38 -3.80 26.35
CA SER A 479 2.75 -3.31 26.20
C SER A 479 2.82 -2.26 25.08
N TYR A 480 3.67 -1.26 25.28
CA TYR A 480 3.86 -0.18 24.32
C TYR A 480 5.35 -0.03 24.02
N PHE A 481 5.80 -0.64 22.92
CA PHE A 481 7.20 -0.63 22.46
C PHE A 481 8.20 -0.89 23.58
N ALA A 482 7.92 -1.93 24.39
CA ALA A 482 8.88 -2.45 25.36
C ALA A 482 10.06 -3.09 24.62
N PRO A 483 11.28 -3.07 25.18
CA PRO A 483 12.41 -3.82 24.63
C PRO A 483 12.10 -5.32 24.57
N THR A 484 12.60 -5.99 23.53
CA THR A 484 12.36 -7.43 23.28
C THR A 484 13.68 -8.24 23.24
N PRO A 485 14.49 -8.23 24.32
CA PRO A 485 15.84 -8.80 24.32
C PRO A 485 15.88 -10.31 24.03
N GLU A 486 14.80 -11.04 24.30
CA GLU A 486 14.65 -12.46 24.04
C GLU A 486 14.79 -12.82 22.54
N TRP A 487 14.53 -11.86 21.64
CA TRP A 487 14.68 -12.04 20.19
C TRP A 487 16.05 -11.65 19.63
N ASN A 488 16.99 -11.21 20.47
CA ASN A 488 18.29 -10.70 20.01
C ASN A 488 19.21 -11.79 19.46
N ALA A 489 19.12 -13.01 20.01
CA ALA A 489 20.11 -14.07 19.77
C ALA A 489 19.55 -15.32 19.09
N ILE A 490 18.22 -15.47 18.99
CA ILE A 490 17.59 -16.68 18.45
C ILE A 490 17.87 -16.78 16.93
N ARG A 491 18.67 -17.77 16.51
CA ARG A 491 19.04 -18.00 15.11
C ARG A 491 19.03 -19.49 14.75
N SER A 492 18.78 -19.75 13.48
CA SER A 492 18.90 -21.07 12.83
C SER A 492 19.93 -21.00 11.69
N HIS A 493 20.34 -22.16 11.16
CA HIS A 493 21.19 -22.20 9.97
C HIS A 493 20.34 -22.01 8.70
N ASP A 494 20.14 -20.74 8.33
CA ASP A 494 19.15 -20.28 7.35
C ASP A 494 19.57 -20.41 5.87
N ARG A 495 20.41 -21.40 5.54
CA ARG A 495 20.86 -21.63 4.17
C ARG A 495 19.83 -22.49 3.43
N ILE A 496 19.38 -22.04 2.26
CA ILE A 496 18.37 -22.74 1.43
C ILE A 496 18.95 -23.48 0.21
N TYR A 497 20.28 -23.61 0.16
CA TYR A 497 21.02 -24.27 -0.91
C TYR A 497 22.22 -25.03 -0.33
N SER A 498 22.80 -25.97 -1.08
CA SER A 498 23.93 -26.79 -0.62
C SER A 498 25.26 -26.09 -0.80
#